data_AF-A0A2W5ZXE9-F1
#
_entry.id   AF-A0A2W5ZXE9-F1
#
_cell.length_a   1.000
_cell.length_b   1.000
_cell.length_c   1.000
_cell.angle_alpha   90.00
_cell.angle_beta   90.00
_cell.angle_gamma   90.00
#
_symmetry.space_group_name_H-M   'P 1'
#
loop_
_entity.id
_entity.type
_entity.pdbx_description
1 polymer ?
#
loop_
_entity_poly.entity_id
_entity_poly.type
_entity_poly.pdbx_seq_one_letter_code
_entity_poly.pdbx_strand_id
1 'polypeptide(L)'
;VEDPVSVGLLRNKFYFDETYRPLIDATQELLARVAAFIDRWFVDAGAVRGSTSATWSLGSLLRLMQVGNLQAYAFIFGLGIIGIIYFAIFR
;
A
#
# COMPACT_ATOMS: atom_id res chain seq x y z
N VAL A 1 -48.26 -9.17 -47.34
CA VAL A 1 -46.96 -9.72 -47.75
C VAL A 1 -46.31 -10.19 -46.47
N GLU A 2 -46.38 -11.49 -46.21
CA GLU A 2 -45.80 -12.09 -45.01
C GLU A 2 -44.27 -12.07 -45.17
N ASP A 3 -43.59 -11.38 -44.26
CA ASP A 3 -42.13 -11.38 -44.21
C ASP A 3 -41.62 -12.78 -43.83
N PRO A 4 -40.80 -13.44 -44.66
CA PRO A 4 -40.48 -14.87 -44.52
C PRO A 4 -39.31 -15.15 -43.57
N VAL A 5 -38.89 -14.21 -42.74
CA VAL A 5 -37.69 -14.36 -41.90
C VAL A 5 -38.10 -14.28 -40.44
N SER A 6 -37.90 -15.37 -39.71
CA SER A 6 -38.23 -15.54 -38.30
C SER A 6 -37.61 -14.45 -37.42
N VAL A 7 -38.35 -13.36 -37.21
CA VAL A 7 -37.93 -12.21 -36.39
C VAL A 7 -37.88 -12.54 -34.88
N GLY A 8 -38.16 -13.79 -34.48
CA GLY A 8 -38.03 -14.24 -33.09
C GLY A 8 -36.58 -14.23 -32.58
N LEU A 9 -35.61 -14.57 -33.43
CA LEU A 9 -34.17 -14.57 -33.08
C LEU A 9 -33.60 -13.15 -32.90
N LEU A 10 -34.04 -12.20 -33.74
CA LEU A 10 -33.67 -10.79 -33.64
C LEU A 10 -34.35 -10.10 -32.44
N ARG A 11 -35.56 -10.54 -32.08
CA ARG A 11 -36.34 -9.99 -30.94
C ARG A 11 -35.76 -10.38 -29.58
N ASN A 12 -35.10 -11.53 -29.48
CA ASN A 12 -34.43 -11.99 -28.25
C ASN A 12 -32.94 -11.63 -28.21
N LYS A 13 -32.50 -10.61 -28.98
CA LYS A 13 -31.13 -10.09 -28.97
C LYS A 13 -30.06 -11.21 -29.03
N PHE A 14 -30.36 -12.28 -29.77
CA PHE A 14 -29.52 -13.47 -29.93
C PHE A 14 -29.02 -14.13 -28.62
N TYR A 15 -29.68 -13.97 -27.46
CA TYR A 15 -29.26 -14.58 -26.17
C TYR A 15 -27.81 -14.30 -25.72
N PHE A 16 -27.04 -13.53 -26.50
CA PHE A 16 -25.66 -13.19 -26.18
C PHE A 16 -25.63 -12.41 -24.87
N ASP A 17 -26.51 -11.42 -24.71
CA ASP A 17 -26.55 -10.58 -23.51
C ASP A 17 -26.80 -11.40 -22.22
N GLU A 18 -27.71 -12.38 -22.25
CA GLU A 18 -28.01 -13.25 -21.09
C GLU A 18 -26.89 -14.22 -20.77
N THR A 19 -26.10 -14.63 -21.75
CA THR A 19 -24.95 -15.53 -21.54
C THR A 19 -23.70 -14.77 -21.09
N TYR A 20 -23.51 -13.53 -21.59
CA TYR A 20 -22.34 -12.70 -21.27
C TYR A 20 -22.47 -11.94 -19.94
N ARG A 21 -23.67 -11.51 -19.55
CA ARG A 21 -23.91 -10.83 -18.26
C ARG A 21 -23.37 -11.58 -17.04
N PRO A 22 -23.68 -12.88 -16.81
CA PRO A 22 -23.17 -13.58 -15.64
C PRO A 22 -21.64 -13.74 -15.65
N LEU A 23 -21.03 -13.86 -16.83
CA LEU A 23 -19.57 -13.94 -16.97
C LEU A 23 -18.89 -12.60 -16.65
N ILE A 24 -19.46 -11.49 -17.15
CA ILE A 24 -18.97 -10.14 -16.93
C ILE A 24 -19.20 -9.74 -15.47
N ASP A 25 -20.37 -9.99 -14.91
CA ASP A 25 -20.68 -9.70 -13.51
C ASP A 25 -19.76 -10.50 -12.57
N ALA A 26 -19.52 -11.78 -12.85
CA ALA A 26 -18.60 -12.60 -12.06
C ALA A 26 -17.15 -12.08 -12.11
N THR A 27 -16.67 -11.65 -13.28
CA THR A 27 -15.32 -11.10 -13.42
C THR A 27 -15.18 -9.72 -12.81
N GLN A 28 -16.17 -8.84 -13.02
CA GLN A 28 -16.21 -7.49 -12.46
C GLN A 28 -16.36 -7.53 -10.94
N GLU A 29 -17.19 -8.42 -10.38
CA GLU A 29 -17.35 -8.53 -8.94
C GLU A 29 -16.08 -9.08 -8.26
N LEU A 30 -15.39 -10.03 -8.90
CA LEU A 30 -14.12 -10.55 -8.38
C LEU A 30 -13.02 -9.48 -8.43
N LEU A 31 -12.93 -8.73 -9.52
CA LEU A 31 -12.03 -7.58 -9.65
C LEU A 31 -12.35 -6.49 -8.62
N ALA A 32 -13.62 -6.17 -8.41
CA ALA A 32 -14.06 -5.17 -7.43
C ALA A 32 -13.70 -5.59 -6.00
N ARG A 33 -13.89 -6.87 -5.66
CA ARG A 33 -13.49 -7.41 -4.34
C ARG A 33 -11.98 -7.38 -4.13
N VAL A 34 -11.19 -7.74 -5.15
CA VAL A 34 -9.73 -7.67 -5.08
C VAL A 34 -9.25 -6.23 -4.95
N ALA A 35 -9.81 -5.29 -5.73
CA ALA A 35 -9.48 -3.87 -5.64
C ALA A 35 -9.82 -3.30 -4.26
N ALA A 36 -11.00 -3.61 -3.72
CA ALA A 36 -11.41 -3.17 -2.38
C ALA A 36 -10.54 -3.79 -1.28
N PHE A 37 -10.07 -5.03 -1.46
CA PHE A 37 -9.12 -5.65 -0.54
C PHE A 37 -7.76 -4.95 -0.58
N ILE A 38 -7.22 -4.69 -1.77
CA ILE A 38 -5.93 -4.00 -1.93
C ILE A 38 -6.01 -2.58 -1.37
N ASP A 39 -7.07 -1.82 -1.68
CA ASP A 39 -7.24 -0.45 -1.19
C ASP A 39 -7.24 -0.40 0.33
N ARG A 40 -8.04 -1.23 1.00
CA ARG A 40 -8.04 -1.34 2.46
C ARG A 40 -6.70 -1.78 3.02
N TRP A 41 -6.01 -2.73 2.39
CA TRP A 41 -4.74 -3.22 2.90
C TRP A 41 -3.61 -2.18 2.76
N PHE A 42 -3.52 -1.52 1.61
CA PHE A 42 -2.48 -0.52 1.35
C PHE A 42 -2.75 0.79 2.10
N VAL A 43 -4.01 1.25 2.11
CA VAL A 43 -4.41 2.52 2.73
C VAL A 43 -4.53 2.38 4.25
N ASP A 44 -5.29 1.41 4.76
CA ASP A 44 -5.48 1.29 6.22
C ASP A 44 -4.28 0.65 6.92
N ALA A 45 -3.67 -0.39 6.35
CA ALA A 45 -2.58 -1.11 7.02
C ALA A 45 -1.19 -0.58 6.65
N GLY A 46 -0.94 -0.26 5.39
CA GLY A 46 0.36 0.24 4.93
C GLY A 46 0.64 1.67 5.41
N ALA A 47 -0.23 2.62 5.07
CA ALA A 47 0.05 4.04 5.28
C ALA A 47 -0.16 4.47 6.75
N VAL A 48 -1.32 4.14 7.34
CA VAL A 48 -1.68 4.67 8.67
C VAL A 48 -1.03 3.89 9.80
N ARG A 49 -1.08 2.55 9.75
CA ARG A 49 -0.48 1.70 10.79
C ARG A 49 1.03 1.59 10.65
N GLY A 50 1.56 1.56 9.44
CA GLY A 50 3.01 1.52 9.19
C GLY A 50 3.74 2.73 9.73
N SER A 51 3.25 3.94 9.43
CA SER A 51 3.85 5.20 9.91
C SER A 51 3.79 5.35 11.44
N THR A 52 2.66 4.98 12.03
CA THR A 52 2.48 4.99 13.50
C THR A 52 3.42 4.00 14.17
N SER A 53 3.48 2.76 13.66
CA SER A 53 4.35 1.72 14.19
C SER A 53 5.83 2.11 14.06
N ALA A 54 6.25 2.64 12.91
CA ALA A 54 7.61 3.12 12.69
C ALA A 54 7.99 4.24 13.67
N THR A 55 7.11 5.22 13.86
CA THR A 55 7.33 6.33 14.80
C THR A 55 7.45 5.82 16.23
N TRP A 56 6.60 4.89 16.64
CA TRP A 56 6.61 4.29 17.97
C TRP A 56 7.87 3.45 18.22
N SER A 57 8.28 2.65 17.23
CA SER A 57 9.52 1.88 17.28
C SER A 57 10.74 2.78 17.35
N LEU A 58 10.81 3.83 16.53
CA LEU A 58 11.90 4.82 16.59
C LEU A 58 11.96 5.50 17.97
N GLY A 59 10.82 5.92 18.51
CA GLY A 59 10.76 6.49 19.86
C GLY A 59 11.23 5.50 20.94
N SER A 60 10.85 4.22 20.81
CA SER A 60 11.30 3.18 21.73
C SER A 60 12.81 2.92 21.64
N LEU A 61 13.39 2.95 20.44
CA LEU A 61 14.84 2.82 20.23
C LEU A 61 15.60 4.02 20.79
N LEU A 62 15.12 5.24 20.55
CA LEU A 62 15.70 6.45 21.13
C LEU A 62 15.66 6.41 22.66
N ARG A 63 14.60 5.87 23.24
CA ARG A 63 14.50 5.64 24.69
C ARG A 63 15.52 4.61 25.18
N LEU A 64 15.82 3.56 24.40
CA LEU A 64 16.90 2.62 24.74
C LEU A 64 18.28 3.28 24.68
N MET A 65 18.49 4.33 23.88
CA MET A 65 19.73 5.11 23.93
C MET A 65 19.82 6.01 25.17
N GLN A 66 18.68 6.32 25.81
CA GLN A 66 18.59 7.12 27.04
C GLN A 66 18.83 6.29 28.32
N VAL A 67 19.91 5.49 28.35
CA VAL A 67 20.30 4.66 29.52
C VAL A 67 20.85 5.50 30.68
N GLY A 68 21.03 6.82 30.49
CA GLY A 68 21.53 7.72 31.53
C GLY A 68 23.05 7.62 31.78
N ASN A 69 23.78 6.92 30.90
CA ASN A 69 25.24 6.81 31.01
C ASN A 69 25.92 8.04 30.40
N LEU A 70 26.15 9.07 31.22
CA LEU A 70 26.79 10.34 30.84
C LEU A 70 28.18 10.13 30.18
N GLN A 71 28.92 9.10 30.60
CA GLN A 71 30.24 8.79 30.04
C GLN A 71 30.15 8.35 28.57
N ALA A 72 29.14 7.55 28.20
CA ALA A 72 28.91 7.14 26.82
C ALA A 72 28.55 8.34 25.92
N TYR A 73 27.74 9.28 26.42
CA TYR A 73 27.43 10.52 25.72
C TYR A 73 28.67 11.38 25.49
N ALA A 74 29.49 11.57 26.52
CA ALA A 74 30.73 12.34 26.41
C ALA A 74 31.72 11.71 25.41
N PHE A 75 31.80 10.38 25.38
CA PHE A 75 32.64 9.67 24.43
C PHE A 75 32.19 9.87 22.98
N ILE A 76 30.90 9.66 22.69
CA ILE A 76 30.33 9.88 21.35
C ILE A 76 30.49 11.34 20.92
N PHE A 77 30.32 12.29 21.85
CA PHE A 77 30.51 13.72 21.59
C PHE A 77 31.95 14.06 21.21
N GLY A 78 32.94 13.56 21.97
CA GLY A 78 34.36 13.74 21.66
C GLY A 78 34.74 13.14 20.31
N LEU A 79 34.24 11.94 20.01
CA LEU A 79 34.42 11.27 18.72
C LEU A 79 33.81 12.08 17.57
N GLY A 80 32.62 12.67 17.79
CA GLY A 80 31.97 13.57 16.86
C GLY A 80 32.79 14.83 16.56
N ILE A 81 33.37 15.47 17.58
CA ILE A 81 34.26 16.62 17.39
C ILE A 81 35.48 16.24 16.54
N ILE A 82 36.14 15.12 16.85
CA ILE A 82 37.29 14.63 16.09
C ILE A 82 36.89 14.37 14.63
N GLY A 83 35.73 13.75 14.41
CA GLY A 83 35.20 13.49 13.07
C GLY A 83 34.91 14.77 12.28
N ILE A 84 34.31 15.78 12.91
CA ILE A 84 34.05 17.09 12.29
C ILE A 84 35.37 17.80 11.94
N ILE A 85 36.34 17.81 12.87
CA ILE A 85 37.66 18.39 12.63
C ILE A 85 38.34 17.68 11.45
N TYR A 86 38.31 16.35 11.42
CA TYR A 86 38.89 15.57 10.34
C TYR A 86 38.21 15.89 9.00
N PHE A 87 36.87 15.91 8.96
CA PHE A 87 36.12 16.25 7.76
C PHE A 87 36.41 17.68 7.29
N ALA A 88 36.49 18.66 8.20
CA ALA A 88 36.79 20.05 7.87
C ALA A 88 38.23 20.27 7.37
N ILE A 89 39.18 19.44 7.80
CA ILE A 89 40.58 19.53 7.37
C ILE A 89 40.84 18.75 6.07
N PHE A 90 40.21 17.60 5.88
CA PHE A 90 40.39 16.75 4.70
C PHE A 90 39.44 17.05 3.54
N ARG A 91 38.49 17.98 3.70
CA ARG A 91 37.56 18.46 2.66
C ARG A 91 37.94 19.85 2.16
#